data_AF-A0A418AGZ8-F1
#
_entry.id   AF-A0A418AGZ8-F1
#
_cell.length_a   1.000
_cell.length_b   1.000
_cell.length_c   1.000
_cell.angle_alpha   90.00
_cell.angle_beta   90.00
_cell.angle_gamma   90.00
#
_symmetry.space_group_name_H-M   'P 1'
#
loop_
_entity.id
_entity.type
_entity.pdbx_description
1 polymer ?
#
loop_
_entity_poly.entity_id
_entity_poly.type
_entity_poly.pdbx_seq_one_letter_code
_entity_poly.pdbx_strand_id
1 'polypeptide(L)'
;MDGQIASTRPAFRTVVDYMNAQDDVATKCFWTAYLHDFVPAPIGQETPKHLDDTRGDGGSLTLTCSVPLSRVAQVAAKWGVSQSDLAHFAWAATLRKFIRQNDVVFGHVRSNRGIPLDGAER
;
A
#
# COMPACT_ATOMS: atom_id res chain seq x y z
N MET A 1 -15.16 5.49 -41.01
CA MET A 1 -14.94 5.11 -39.59
C MET A 1 -13.48 4.73 -39.50
N ASP A 2 -12.62 5.69 -39.19
CA ASP A 2 -11.18 5.50 -39.26
C ASP A 2 -10.72 4.87 -37.93
N GLY A 3 -10.35 3.59 -38.00
CA GLY A 3 -9.83 2.87 -36.85
C GLY A 3 -8.46 3.40 -36.48
N GLN A 4 -8.36 4.12 -35.36
CA GLN A 4 -7.06 4.48 -34.79
C GLN A 4 -6.33 3.19 -34.37
N ILE A 5 -5.13 2.99 -34.92
CA ILE A 5 -4.23 1.92 -34.51
C ILE A 5 -3.85 2.19 -33.05
N ALA A 6 -4.24 1.27 -32.15
CA ALA A 6 -3.84 1.35 -30.76
C ALA A 6 -2.31 1.35 -30.68
N SER A 7 -1.73 2.40 -30.10
CA SER A 7 -0.30 2.52 -29.82
C SER A 7 0.24 1.24 -29.17
N THR A 8 1.39 0.77 -29.64
CA THR A 8 2.03 -0.46 -29.15
C THR A 8 2.31 -0.37 -27.65
N ARG A 9 1.92 -1.41 -26.91
CA ARG A 9 2.20 -1.52 -25.47
C ARG A 9 3.72 -1.72 -25.27
N PRO A 10 4.37 -0.98 -24.35
CA PRO A 10 5.75 -1.26 -23.98
C PRO A 10 5.92 -2.71 -23.51
N ALA A 11 7.05 -3.32 -23.84
CA ALA A 11 7.36 -4.66 -23.36
C ALA A 11 7.60 -4.64 -21.84
N PHE A 12 7.07 -5.63 -21.12
CA PHE A 12 7.31 -5.75 -19.67
C PHE A 12 8.81 -5.84 -19.32
N ARG A 13 9.64 -6.31 -20.25
CA ARG A 13 11.10 -6.32 -20.13
C ARG A 13 11.67 -4.95 -19.78
N THR A 14 11.15 -3.86 -20.34
CA THR A 14 11.62 -2.51 -20.04
C THR A 14 11.45 -2.16 -18.55
N VAL A 15 10.39 -2.67 -17.92
CA VAL A 15 10.16 -2.51 -16.48
C VAL A 15 11.18 -3.30 -15.67
N VAL A 16 11.47 -4.54 -16.08
CA VAL A 16 12.49 -5.40 -15.43
C VAL A 16 13.88 -4.78 -15.56
N ASP A 17 14.24 -4.29 -16.74
CA ASP A 17 15.52 -3.64 -16.99
C ASP A 17 15.65 -2.37 -16.13
N TYR A 18 14.58 -1.57 -16.00
CA TYR A 18 14.54 -0.43 -15.09
C TYR A 18 14.72 -0.84 -13.62
N MET A 19 14.03 -1.89 -13.16
CA MET A 19 14.16 -2.39 -11.78
C MET A 19 15.58 -2.86 -11.48
N ASN A 20 16.21 -3.59 -12.41
CA ASN A 20 17.58 -4.06 -12.26
C ASN A 20 18.64 -2.94 -12.34
N ALA A 21 18.30 -1.81 -12.96
CA ALA A 21 19.18 -0.65 -13.04
C ALA A 21 19.13 0.23 -11.76
N GLN A 22 18.26 -0.07 -10.80
CA GLN A 22 18.19 0.69 -9.55
C GLN A 22 19.38 0.38 -8.64
N ASP A 23 19.72 1.36 -7.79
CA ASP A 23 20.79 1.21 -6.80
C ASP A 23 20.28 0.45 -5.56
N ASP A 24 20.62 -0.83 -5.49
CA ASP A 24 20.30 -1.70 -4.36
C ASP A 24 20.97 -1.24 -3.05
N VAL A 25 22.16 -0.65 -3.13
CA VAL A 25 22.91 -0.16 -1.96
C VAL A 25 22.20 1.05 -1.38
N ALA A 26 21.87 2.04 -2.21
CA ALA A 26 21.11 3.21 -1.80
C ALA A 26 19.73 2.82 -1.23
N THR A 27 19.05 1.86 -1.87
CA THR A 27 17.75 1.33 -1.41
C THR A 27 17.86 0.70 -0.02
N LYS A 28 18.86 -0.15 0.19
CA LYS A 28 19.11 -0.79 1.50
C LYS A 28 19.47 0.23 2.57
N CYS A 29 20.33 1.20 2.24
CA CYS A 29 20.71 2.28 3.15
C CYS A 29 19.49 3.10 3.59
N PHE A 30 18.63 3.49 2.64
CA PHE A 30 17.40 4.22 2.94
C PHE A 30 16.51 3.46 3.93
N TRP A 31 16.16 2.19 3.64
CA TRP A 31 15.25 1.42 4.50
C TRP A 31 15.84 1.10 5.87
N THR A 32 17.15 0.82 5.93
CA THR A 32 17.85 0.57 7.19
C THR A 32 17.84 1.81 8.07
N ALA A 33 18.08 3.00 7.49
CA ALA A 33 18.02 4.26 8.22
C ALA A 33 16.59 4.63 8.64
N TYR A 34 15.62 4.47 7.73
CA TYR A 34 14.22 4.80 7.95
C TYR A 34 13.59 3.97 9.08
N LEU A 35 13.98 2.69 9.22
CA LEU A 35 13.43 1.76 10.21
C LEU A 35 14.36 1.51 11.41
N HIS A 36 15.44 2.29 11.60
CA HIS A 36 16.53 1.91 12.51
C HIS A 36 16.11 1.66 13.97
N ASP A 37 15.15 2.44 14.49
CA ASP A 37 14.65 2.35 15.87
C ASP A 37 13.27 1.70 15.97
N PHE A 38 12.74 1.17 14.87
CA PHE A 38 11.41 0.58 14.86
C PHE A 38 11.39 -0.74 15.63
N VAL A 39 10.47 -0.85 16.59
CA VAL A 39 10.22 -2.09 17.34
C VAL A 39 8.89 -2.71 16.89
N PRO A 40 8.90 -3.90 16.28
CA PRO A 40 7.66 -4.55 15.84
C PRO A 40 6.68 -4.82 16.98
N ALA A 41 5.42 -4.44 16.79
CA ALA A 41 4.31 -4.73 17.72
C ALA A 41 3.31 -5.70 17.08
N PRO A 42 3.34 -7.00 17.42
CA PRO A 42 2.45 -7.98 16.82
C PRO A 42 0.99 -7.78 17.29
N ILE A 43 0.05 -7.89 16.35
CA ILE A 43 -1.39 -7.89 16.64
C ILE A 43 -1.84 -9.35 16.78
N GLY A 44 -2.57 -9.67 17.85
CA GLY A 44 -3.24 -10.99 17.98
C GLY A 44 -2.48 -12.07 18.75
N GLN A 45 -1.49 -11.74 19.59
CA GLN A 45 -0.81 -12.76 20.41
C GLN A 45 -1.67 -13.38 21.53
N GLU A 46 -2.83 -12.80 21.86
CA GLU A 46 -3.76 -13.36 22.86
C GLU A 46 -4.89 -14.21 22.26
N THR A 47 -4.94 -14.40 20.94
CA THR A 47 -5.92 -15.34 20.36
C THR A 47 -5.48 -16.77 20.71
N PRO A 48 -6.28 -17.57 21.45
CA PRO A 48 -5.88 -18.91 21.83
C PRO A 48 -5.48 -19.73 20.61
N LYS A 49 -4.40 -20.50 20.74
CA LYS A 49 -4.01 -21.56 19.81
C LYS A 49 -5.10 -22.64 19.79
N HIS A 50 -6.19 -22.35 19.12
CA HIS A 50 -7.13 -23.33 18.56
C HIS A 50 -7.47 -22.89 17.14
N LEU A 51 -6.44 -22.56 16.37
CA LEU A 51 -6.48 -22.83 14.95
C LEU A 51 -6.18 -24.32 14.84
N ASP A 52 -7.22 -25.13 15.06
CA ASP A 52 -7.25 -26.46 14.49
C ASP A 52 -6.86 -26.32 13.01
N ASP A 53 -6.14 -27.31 12.52
CA ASP A 53 -5.62 -27.45 11.16
C ASP A 53 -6.73 -27.60 10.09
N THR A 54 -7.91 -27.06 10.36
CA THR A 54 -8.91 -26.72 9.37
C THR A 54 -8.49 -25.41 8.75
N ARG A 55 -7.87 -25.48 7.56
CA ARG A 55 -7.78 -24.41 6.57
C ARG A 55 -8.91 -23.39 6.81
N GLY A 56 -8.60 -22.32 7.55
CA GLY A 56 -9.58 -21.32 7.91
C GLY A 56 -10.09 -20.76 6.60
N ASP A 57 -11.36 -20.98 6.30
CA ASP A 57 -11.99 -20.41 5.13
C ASP A 57 -11.76 -18.90 5.23
N GLY A 58 -10.88 -18.39 4.37
CA GLY A 58 -10.39 -17.02 4.36
C GLY A 58 -11.52 -16.10 3.92
N GLY A 59 -12.53 -15.97 4.76
CA GLY A 59 -13.74 -15.23 4.47
C GLY A 59 -13.40 -13.78 4.19
N SER A 60 -13.80 -13.30 3.01
CA SER A 60 -13.73 -11.89 2.70
C SER A 60 -14.70 -11.13 3.61
N LEU A 61 -14.18 -10.22 4.43
CA LEU A 61 -14.99 -9.28 5.18
C LEU A 61 -15.16 -8.00 4.35
N THR A 62 -16.37 -7.80 3.84
CA THR A 62 -16.74 -6.55 3.15
C THR A 62 -17.52 -5.64 4.09
N LEU A 63 -17.00 -4.44 4.33
CA LEU A 63 -17.68 -3.39 5.09
C LEU A 63 -17.95 -2.19 4.19
N THR A 64 -19.17 -1.66 4.26
CA THR A 64 -19.53 -0.42 3.57
C THR A 64 -19.31 0.77 4.49
N CYS A 65 -18.46 1.70 4.06
CA CYS A 65 -18.28 2.97 4.76
C CYS A 65 -19.51 3.86 4.51
N SER A 66 -20.10 4.40 5.58
CA SER A 66 -21.21 5.36 5.48
C SER A 66 -20.76 6.76 5.05
N VAL A 67 -19.46 7.06 5.13
CA VAL A 67 -18.91 8.36 4.72
C VAL A 67 -18.89 8.44 3.19
N PRO A 68 -19.54 9.44 2.59
CA PRO A 68 -19.51 9.62 1.14
C PRO A 68 -18.10 9.91 0.63
N LEU A 69 -17.75 9.34 -0.53
CA LEU A 69 -16.44 9.56 -1.15
C LEU A 69 -16.18 11.04 -1.48
N SER A 70 -17.24 11.81 -1.79
CA SER A 70 -17.14 13.26 -1.99
C SER A 70 -16.65 14.00 -0.75
N ARG A 71 -17.03 13.54 0.44
CA ARG A 71 -16.55 14.12 1.70
C ARG A 71 -15.08 13.78 1.93
N VAL A 72 -14.68 12.54 1.64
CA VAL A 72 -13.27 12.13 1.71
C VAL A 72 -12.41 12.98 0.77
N ALA A 73 -12.86 13.17 -0.48
CA ALA A 73 -12.20 14.01 -1.47
C ALA A 73 -12.08 15.47 -1.02
N GLN A 74 -13.15 16.05 -0.47
CA GLN A 74 -13.13 17.43 0.05
C GLN A 74 -12.13 17.60 1.19
N VAL A 75 -12.06 16.65 2.13
CA VAL A 75 -11.10 16.68 3.22
C VAL A 75 -9.69 16.52 2.66
N ALA A 76 -9.45 15.56 1.78
CA ALA A 76 -8.13 15.35 1.17
C ALA A 76 -7.61 16.63 0.51
N ALA A 77 -8.46 17.30 -0.29
CA ALA A 77 -8.14 18.57 -0.93
C ALA A 77 -7.86 19.69 0.09
N LYS A 78 -8.66 19.79 1.16
CA LYS A 78 -8.46 20.81 2.23
C LYS A 78 -7.08 20.68 2.90
N TRP A 79 -6.59 19.45 3.07
CA TRP A 79 -5.32 19.18 3.75
C TRP A 79 -4.13 18.99 2.78
N GLY A 80 -4.36 19.11 1.46
CA GLY A 80 -3.30 18.93 0.46
C GLY A 80 -2.77 17.50 0.36
N VAL A 81 -3.59 16.50 0.71
CA VAL A 81 -3.22 15.07 0.71
C VAL A 81 -4.08 14.30 -0.28
N SER A 82 -3.68 13.07 -0.60
CA SER A 82 -4.50 12.15 -1.39
C SER A 82 -5.61 11.49 -0.56
N GLN A 83 -6.64 10.96 -1.22
CA GLN A 83 -7.67 10.17 -0.54
C GLN A 83 -7.08 8.89 0.08
N SER A 84 -6.04 8.31 -0.53
CA SER A 84 -5.31 7.16 0.02
C SER A 84 -4.59 7.51 1.32
N ASP A 85 -4.02 8.71 1.45
CA ASP A 85 -3.34 9.12 2.68
C ASP A 85 -4.32 9.17 3.87
N LEU A 86 -5.55 9.62 3.63
CA LEU A 86 -6.60 9.58 4.66
C LEU A 86 -6.97 8.15 5.04
N ALA A 87 -7.04 7.23 4.08
CA ALA A 87 -7.31 5.82 4.34
C ALA A 87 -6.17 5.17 5.13
N HIS A 88 -4.91 5.44 4.74
CA HIS A 88 -3.72 4.97 5.47
C HIS A 88 -3.69 5.51 6.89
N PHE A 89 -4.01 6.80 7.07
CA PHE A 89 -4.08 7.41 8.40
C PHE A 89 -5.19 6.79 9.26
N ALA A 90 -6.39 6.58 8.70
CA ALA A 90 -7.49 5.94 9.42
C ALA A 90 -7.11 4.52 9.87
N TRP A 91 -6.40 3.77 9.01
CA TRP A 91 -5.89 2.45 9.35
C TRP A 91 -4.79 2.51 10.43
N ALA A 92 -3.82 3.40 10.29
CA ALA A 92 -2.77 3.61 11.28
C ALA A 92 -3.34 3.97 12.66
N ALA A 93 -4.32 4.88 12.70
CA ALA A 93 -5.00 5.29 13.92
C ALA A 93 -5.78 4.14 14.56
N THR A 94 -6.32 3.22 13.74
CA THR A 94 -6.97 2.00 14.20
C THR A 94 -5.95 1.06 14.84
N LEU A 95 -4.86 0.74 14.13
CA LEU A 95 -3.80 -0.15 14.62
C LEU A 95 -3.17 0.37 15.92
N ARG A 96 -2.90 1.68 16.01
CA ARG A 96 -2.42 2.37 17.22
C ARG A 96 -3.25 2.01 18.46
N LYS A 97 -4.57 1.88 18.34
CA LYS A 97 -5.43 1.49 19.46
C LYS A 97 -5.19 0.06 19.94
N PHE A 98 -4.84 -0.85 19.02
CA PHE A 98 -4.56 -2.25 19.33
C PHE A 98 -3.15 -2.44 19.87
N ILE A 99 -2.15 -1.81 19.25
CA ILE A 99 -0.74 -1.97 19.64
C ILE A 99 -0.31 -1.08 20.81
N ARG A 100 -1.13 -0.10 21.19
CA ARG A 100 -0.86 0.89 22.27
C ARG A 100 0.45 1.66 22.09
N GLN A 101 0.91 1.81 20.85
CA GLN A 101 2.11 2.55 20.48
C GLN A 101 1.78 3.66 19.49
N ASN A 102 2.56 4.74 19.51
CA ASN A 102 2.39 5.87 18.60
C ASN A 102 3.10 5.64 17.26
N ASP A 103 4.14 4.83 17.25
CA ASP A 103 4.84 4.41 16.04
C ASP A 103 4.14 3.18 15.44
N VAL A 104 3.61 3.33 14.23
CA VAL A 104 2.76 2.32 13.58
C VAL A 104 3.31 2.05 12.20
N VAL A 105 3.76 0.82 11.95
CA VAL A 105 4.24 0.37 10.64
C VAL A 105 3.35 -0.74 10.11
N PHE A 106 2.92 -0.61 8.85
CA PHE A 106 2.19 -1.64 8.12
C PHE A 106 2.55 -1.60 6.64
N GLY A 107 2.40 -2.73 5.96
CA GLY A 107 2.62 -2.81 4.52
C GLY A 107 1.45 -2.21 3.74
N HIS A 108 1.75 -1.48 2.66
CA HIS A 108 0.77 -1.02 1.70
C HIS A 108 1.21 -1.38 0.27
N VAL A 109 0.29 -1.88 -0.53
CA VAL A 109 0.54 -2.28 -1.91
C VAL A 109 0.30 -1.11 -2.85
N ARG A 110 1.26 -0.85 -3.73
CA ARG A 110 1.13 0.14 -4.80
C ARG A 110 1.17 -0.57 -6.15
N SER A 111 0.46 -0.01 -7.14
CA SER A 111 0.47 -0.54 -8.51
C SER A 111 1.83 -0.41 -9.21
N ASN A 112 2.71 0.46 -8.69
CA ASN A 112 4.03 0.78 -9.24
C ASN A 112 4.03 1.21 -10.72
N ARG A 113 2.89 1.72 -11.20
CA ARG A 113 2.69 2.15 -12.59
C ARG A 113 3.16 3.57 -12.89
N GLY A 114 3.67 4.28 -11.89
CA GLY A 114 4.20 5.66 -12.01
C GLY A 114 5.73 5.71 -12.14
N ILE A 115 6.37 4.63 -12.60
CA ILE A 115 7.80 4.63 -12.89
C ILE A 115 8.09 5.52 -14.10
N PRO A 116 9.29 6.12 -14.21
CA PRO A 116 9.66 7.04 -15.29
C PRO A 116 9.97 6.29 -16.60
N LEU A 117 9.01 5.49 -17.06
CA LEU A 117 9.04 4.77 -18.33
C LEU A 117 7.79 5.13 -19.13
N ASP A 118 7.98 5.47 -20.39
CA ASP A 118 6.87 5.82 -21.29
C ASP A 118 5.86 4.68 -21.39
N GLY A 119 4.60 4.96 -21.02
CA GLY A 119 3.50 4.00 -21.10
C GLY A 119 3.44 2.96 -20.00
N ALA A 120 4.17 3.13 -18.88
CA ALA A 120 4.10 2.23 -17.72
C ALA A 120 2.71 2.18 -17.05
N GLU A 121 1.88 3.19 -17.29
CA GLU A 121 0.52 3.31 -16.82
C GLU A 121 -0.52 2.56 -17.69
N ARG A 122 -0.15 2.10 -18.88
CA ARG A 122 -1.06 1.55 -19.92
C ARG A 122 -1.35 0.04 -19.81
#